data_AF-A0A0B8QKT3-F1
#
_entry.id   AF-A0A0B8QKT3-F1
#
_cell.length_a   1.000
_cell.length_b   1.000
_cell.length_c   1.000
_cell.angle_alpha   90.00
_cell.angle_beta   90.00
_cell.angle_gamma   90.00
#
_symmetry.space_group_name_H-M   'P 1'
#
loop_
_entity.id
_entity.type
_entity.pdbx_description
1 polymer ?
#
loop_
_entity_poly.entity_id
_entity_poly.type
_entity_poly.pdbx_seq_one_letter_code
_entity_poly.pdbx_strand_id
1 'polypeptide(L)'
;MGWGDKTIDGAAIEHEERHTNFCEIYVDPEVKGDNPFINKLPANQELPKFADIKTELPQLAWDANVKAVAGYYKTWEIAFGNLRQPTEANGFVSNFIDTAFNNHLFMWDSAFITMFGKYAHHCFEFIGTLDNLYSKQMIDGFIGRELSIETGQNHFHRHDPTSTGRIFCLGLSGNTMR
;
A
#
# COMPACT_ATOMS: atom_id res chain seq x y z
N MET A 1 19.57 -3.15 1.90
CA MET A 1 19.02 -2.02 2.68
C MET A 1 18.01 -2.63 3.63
N GLY A 2 18.21 -2.55 4.94
CA GLY A 2 17.40 -3.32 5.89
C GLY A 2 17.17 -2.52 7.16
N TRP A 3 15.91 -2.18 7.38
CA TRP A 3 15.39 -1.68 8.64
C TRP A 3 15.18 -2.90 9.55
N GLY A 4 15.46 -2.78 10.85
CA GLY A 4 15.32 -3.90 11.77
C GLY A 4 14.93 -3.42 13.15
N ASP A 5 13.73 -3.78 13.58
CA ASP A 5 13.26 -3.56 14.94
C ASP A 5 13.76 -4.69 15.83
N LYS A 6 14.40 -4.36 16.95
CA LYS A 6 14.79 -5.32 17.98
C LYS A 6 14.11 -4.96 19.29
N THR A 7 13.43 -5.92 19.90
CA THR A 7 12.97 -5.76 21.28
C THR A 7 14.14 -5.88 22.25
N ILE A 8 14.36 -4.83 23.04
CA ILE A 8 15.24 -4.79 24.21
C ILE A 8 14.38 -5.11 25.45
N ASP A 9 14.76 -6.17 26.17
CA ASP A 9 14.17 -6.59 27.46
C ASP A 9 12.64 -6.74 27.48
N GLY A 10 12.01 -6.92 26.31
CA GLY A 10 10.56 -7.12 26.16
C GLY A 10 9.69 -5.88 26.46
N ALA A 11 10.30 -4.70 26.64
CA ALA A 11 9.60 -3.46 27.00
C ALA A 11 10.00 -2.25 26.14
N ALA A 12 11.15 -2.29 25.47
CA ALA A 12 11.58 -1.23 24.57
C ALA A 12 11.90 -1.81 23.18
N ILE A 13 11.62 -1.03 22.14
CA ILE A 13 11.97 -1.36 20.76
C ILE A 13 13.10 -0.42 20.35
N GLU A 14 14.20 -1.03 19.93
CA GLU A 14 15.29 -0.37 19.25
C GLU A 14 15.02 -0.41 17.75
N HIS A 15 14.86 0.77 17.16
CA HIS A 15 14.79 0.96 15.74
C HIS A 15 16.10 1.55 15.25
N GLU A 16 16.82 0.81 14.40
CA GLU A 16 18.08 1.26 13.82
C GLU A 16 17.94 1.43 12.30
N GLU A 17 18.06 2.67 11.85
CA GLU A 17 18.21 2.97 10.43
C GLU A 17 19.69 2.87 10.03
N ARG A 18 20.05 1.79 9.32
CA ARG A 18 21.43 1.49 8.92
C ARG A 18 22.12 2.52 8.01
N HIS A 19 21.39 3.51 7.48
CA HIS A 19 21.96 4.54 6.60
C HIS A 19 22.36 5.81 7.35
N THR A 20 21.50 6.27 8.26
CA THR A 20 21.71 7.49 9.06
C THR A 20 22.40 7.20 10.40
N ASN A 21 22.54 5.92 10.77
CA ASN A 21 22.88 5.46 12.12
C ASN A 21 21.97 6.06 13.19
N PHE A 22 20.74 6.43 12.79
CA PHE A 22 19.73 6.90 13.71
C PHE A 22 19.21 5.69 14.47
N CYS A 23 19.45 5.68 15.78
CA CYS A 23 18.92 4.69 16.70
C CYS A 23 17.86 5.38 17.55
N GLU A 24 16.64 4.86 17.49
CA GLU A 24 15.52 5.28 18.32
C GLU A 24 15.16 4.15 19.26
N ILE A 25 15.05 4.46 20.56
CA ILE A 25 14.56 3.54 21.57
C ILE A 25 13.25 4.10 22.08
N TYR A 26 12.16 3.37 21.89
CA TYR A 26 10.85 3.74 22.41
C TYR A 26 10.23 2.57 23.18
N VAL A 27 9.35 2.89 24.13
CA VAL A 27 8.65 1.88 24.94
C VAL A 27 7.61 1.20 24.06
N ASP A 28 7.54 -0.14 24.12
CA ASP A 28 6.51 -0.96 23.47
C ASP A 28 5.13 -0.35 23.81
N PRO A 29 4.32 0.05 22.83
CA PRO A 29 2.99 0.53 23.13
C PRO A 29 2.27 -0.53 23.99
N GLU A 30 1.69 -0.11 25.13
CA GLU A 30 0.95 -1.00 26.04
C GLU A 30 -0.16 -1.80 25.32
N VAL A 31 -0.56 -1.34 24.13
CA VAL A 31 -1.49 -1.99 23.21
C VAL A 31 -0.70 -2.72 22.12
N LYS A 32 -0.47 -4.02 22.31
CA LYS A 32 -0.07 -4.91 21.21
C LYS A 32 -1.25 -5.08 20.27
N GLY A 33 -1.20 -4.41 19.12
CA GLY A 33 -2.17 -4.60 18.04
C GLY A 33 -1.81 -5.84 17.23
N ASP A 34 -2.75 -6.79 17.12
CA ASP A 34 -2.61 -7.91 16.19
C ASP A 34 -2.89 -7.43 14.75
N ASN A 35 -1.84 -7.36 13.92
CA ASN A 35 -1.97 -7.06 12.51
C ASN A 35 -1.96 -8.37 11.68
N PRO A 36 -3.09 -8.77 11.07
CA PRO A 36 -3.19 -10.02 10.31
C PRO A 36 -2.41 -9.99 8.98
N PHE A 37 -1.97 -8.83 8.50
CA PHE A 37 -1.29 -8.66 7.22
C PHE A 37 0.21 -8.98 7.28
N ILE A 38 0.86 -8.85 8.46
CA ILE A 38 2.32 -9.06 8.62
C ILE A 38 2.75 -10.49 8.25
N ASN A 39 1.86 -11.47 8.46
CA ASN A 39 2.13 -12.89 8.18
C ASN A 39 1.27 -13.44 7.03
N LYS A 40 0.61 -12.57 6.26
CA LYS A 40 -0.24 -12.99 5.14
C LYS A 40 0.64 -13.53 4.02
N LEU A 41 0.29 -14.70 3.49
CA LEU A 41 1.00 -15.27 2.36
C LEU A 41 0.72 -14.47 1.07
N PRO A 42 1.72 -14.29 0.19
CA PRO A 42 1.55 -13.55 -1.04
C PRO A 42 0.53 -14.21 -1.97
N ALA A 43 -0.50 -13.43 -2.35
CA ALA A 43 -1.50 -13.83 -3.33
C ALA A 43 -1.02 -13.47 -4.75
N ASN A 44 -0.26 -14.37 -5.37
CA ASN A 44 0.21 -14.23 -6.76
C ASN A 44 -0.80 -14.75 -7.78
N GLN A 45 -1.90 -14.01 -7.97
CA GLN A 45 -2.88 -14.31 -9.01
C GLN A 45 -2.46 -13.71 -10.35
N GLU A 46 -2.84 -14.33 -11.47
CA GLU A 46 -2.58 -13.77 -12.81
C GLU A 46 -3.24 -12.40 -12.97
N LEU A 47 -2.53 -11.46 -13.61
CA LEU A 47 -3.02 -10.10 -13.79
C LEU A 47 -3.96 -10.01 -14.99
N PRO A 48 -5.17 -9.45 -14.82
CA PRO A 48 -6.11 -9.28 -15.93
C PRO A 48 -5.59 -8.25 -16.93
N LYS A 49 -5.79 -8.52 -18.22
CA LYS A 49 -5.45 -7.59 -19.30
C LYS A 49 -6.66 -6.75 -19.69
N PHE A 50 -6.45 -5.46 -19.92
CA PHE A 50 -7.52 -4.52 -20.29
C PHE A 50 -8.36 -5.00 -21.48
N ALA A 51 -7.75 -5.61 -22.49
CA ALA A 51 -8.45 -6.08 -23.69
C ALA A 51 -9.54 -7.11 -23.37
N ASP A 52 -9.31 -7.95 -22.36
CA ASP A 52 -10.20 -9.05 -22.00
C ASP A 52 -11.35 -8.58 -21.09
N ILE A 53 -11.10 -7.59 -20.23
CA ILE A 53 -12.07 -7.11 -19.24
C ILE A 53 -12.85 -5.86 -19.68
N LYS A 54 -12.54 -5.27 -20.83
CA LYS A 54 -13.10 -3.99 -21.28
C LYS A 54 -14.64 -3.98 -21.27
N THR A 55 -15.26 -5.11 -21.59
CA THR A 55 -16.72 -5.28 -21.61
C THR A 55 -17.34 -5.39 -20.22
N GLU A 56 -16.55 -5.75 -19.21
CA GLU A 56 -16.99 -5.89 -17.82
C GLU A 56 -16.85 -4.59 -17.02
N LEU A 57 -16.11 -3.62 -17.54
CA LEU A 57 -15.98 -2.29 -16.95
C LEU A 57 -17.27 -1.48 -17.12
N PRO A 58 -17.49 -0.42 -16.32
CA PRO A 58 -18.64 0.46 -16.51
C PRO A 58 -18.62 1.07 -17.91
N GLN A 59 -19.71 0.89 -18.65
CA GLN A 59 -19.82 1.37 -20.03
C GLN A 59 -20.27 2.84 -20.03
N LEU A 60 -19.55 3.67 -20.77
CA LEU A 60 -19.86 5.10 -20.92
C LEU A 60 -20.36 5.38 -22.34
N ALA A 61 -21.62 5.79 -22.46
CA ALA A 61 -22.23 6.24 -23.72
C ALA A 61 -22.44 7.76 -23.68
N TRP A 62 -21.60 8.50 -24.41
CA TRP A 62 -21.69 9.96 -24.49
C TRP A 62 -21.29 10.49 -25.86
N ASP A 63 -22.23 10.43 -26.80
CA ASP A 63 -22.00 10.75 -28.22
C ASP A 63 -21.60 12.21 -28.46
N ALA A 64 -22.06 13.14 -27.61
CA ALA A 64 -21.71 14.56 -27.70
C ALA A 64 -20.23 14.85 -27.38
N ASN A 65 -19.50 13.94 -26.73
CA ASN A 65 -18.09 14.13 -26.41
C ASN A 65 -17.27 12.83 -26.52
N VAL A 66 -17.07 12.38 -27.75
CA VAL A 66 -16.29 11.19 -28.09
C VAL A 66 -14.86 11.20 -27.52
N LYS A 67 -14.24 12.38 -27.36
CA LYS A 67 -12.89 12.50 -26.77
C LYS A 67 -12.88 12.19 -25.28
N ALA A 68 -13.90 12.62 -24.54
CA ALA A 68 -14.04 12.27 -23.13
C ALA A 68 -14.25 10.76 -22.96
N VAL A 69 -15.05 10.13 -23.83
CA VAL A 69 -15.23 8.67 -23.85
C VAL A 69 -13.91 7.96 -24.14
N ALA A 70 -13.14 8.43 -25.12
CA ALA A 70 -11.82 7.87 -25.41
C ALA A 70 -10.85 8.02 -24.23
N GLY A 71 -10.86 9.18 -23.56
CA GLY A 71 -10.06 9.43 -22.36
C GLY A 71 -10.42 8.48 -21.21
N TYR A 72 -11.71 8.27 -20.96
CA TYR A 72 -12.21 7.33 -19.96
C TYR A 72 -11.66 5.91 -20.17
N TYR A 73 -11.76 5.37 -21.38
CA TYR A 73 -11.21 4.03 -21.67
C TYR A 73 -9.68 4.01 -21.62
N LYS A 74 -9.01 5.11 -21.99
CA LYS A 74 -7.55 5.21 -21.88
C LYS A 74 -7.09 5.21 -20.42
N THR A 75 -7.83 5.83 -19.50
CA THR A 75 -7.53 5.78 -18.06
C THR A 75 -7.57 4.35 -17.54
N TRP A 76 -8.59 3.56 -17.92
CA TRP A 76 -8.65 2.14 -17.57
C TRP A 76 -7.51 1.33 -18.18
N GLU A 77 -7.19 1.55 -19.47
CA GLU A 77 -6.06 0.89 -20.11
C GLU A 77 -4.74 1.14 -19.38
N ILE A 78 -4.49 2.39 -18.96
CA ILE A 78 -3.30 2.75 -18.18
C ILE A 78 -3.31 2.08 -16.80
N ALA A 79 -4.45 2.10 -16.10
CA ALA A 79 -4.56 1.49 -14.77
C ALA A 79 -4.24 -0.01 -14.82
N PHE A 80 -4.84 -0.75 -15.75
CA PHE A 80 -4.59 -2.19 -15.92
C PHE A 80 -3.19 -2.49 -16.47
N GLY A 81 -2.59 -1.57 -17.23
CA GLY A 81 -1.21 -1.67 -17.69
C GLY A 81 -0.16 -1.51 -16.57
N ASN A 82 -0.53 -0.90 -15.45
CA ASN A 82 0.35 -0.66 -14.30
C ASN A 82 0.12 -1.64 -13.14
N LEU A 83 -0.58 -2.75 -13.38
CA LEU A 83 -0.72 -3.79 -12.37
C LEU A 83 0.60 -4.56 -12.20
N ARG A 84 0.90 -4.93 -10.96
CA ARG A 84 2.10 -5.66 -10.58
C ARG A 84 1.76 -6.77 -9.59
N GLN A 85 2.59 -7.81 -9.60
CA GLN A 85 2.55 -8.90 -8.64
C GLN A 85 3.58 -8.66 -7.52
N PRO A 86 3.33 -9.15 -6.30
CA PRO A 86 4.31 -9.11 -5.23
C PRO A 86 5.53 -9.97 -5.58
N THR A 87 6.69 -9.62 -5.01
CA THR A 87 7.95 -10.35 -5.22
C THR A 87 8.51 -10.79 -3.87
N GLU A 88 9.33 -11.83 -3.86
CA GLU A 88 10.03 -12.25 -2.64
C GLU A 88 10.91 -11.12 -2.07
N ALA A 89 11.47 -10.27 -2.95
CA ALA A 89 12.35 -9.17 -2.56
C ALA A 89 11.62 -8.03 -1.82
N ASN A 90 10.38 -7.72 -2.21
CA ASN A 90 9.59 -6.67 -1.56
C ASN A 90 8.77 -7.17 -0.37
N GLY A 91 8.41 -8.45 -0.34
CA GLY A 91 7.60 -9.05 0.72
C GLY A 91 6.17 -8.50 0.76
N PHE A 92 5.65 -8.06 -0.39
CA PHE A 92 4.25 -7.68 -0.54
C PHE A 92 3.36 -8.93 -0.52
N VAL A 93 2.10 -8.76 -0.09
CA VAL A 93 1.16 -9.85 0.19
C VAL A 93 0.03 -9.95 -0.84
N SER A 94 -0.14 -8.95 -1.69
CA SER A 94 -1.21 -8.86 -2.68
C SER A 94 -0.71 -8.27 -4.00
N ASN A 95 -1.38 -8.62 -5.09
CA ASN A 95 -1.26 -7.88 -6.34
C ASN A 95 -1.66 -6.42 -6.12
N PHE A 96 -0.99 -5.51 -6.81
CA PHE A 96 -1.16 -4.09 -6.58
C PHE A 96 -1.07 -3.28 -7.87
N ILE A 97 -1.52 -2.04 -7.80
CA ILE A 97 -1.36 -1.05 -8.87
C ILE A 97 -0.20 -0.12 -8.54
N ASP A 98 0.71 0.02 -9.50
CA ASP A 98 1.82 0.97 -9.46
C ASP A 98 1.36 2.37 -9.89
N THR A 99 1.80 3.40 -9.19
CA THR A 99 1.57 4.80 -9.57
C THR A 99 2.44 5.23 -10.76
N ALA A 100 3.43 4.39 -11.14
CA ALA A 100 4.30 4.55 -12.29
C ALA A 100 5.08 5.88 -12.32
N PHE A 101 5.45 6.39 -11.14
CA PHE A 101 6.18 7.65 -11.01
C PHE A 101 7.70 7.45 -10.80
N ASN A 102 8.09 6.67 -9.79
CA ASN A 102 9.50 6.53 -9.39
C ASN A 102 9.87 5.13 -8.83
N ASN A 103 9.19 4.05 -9.24
CA ASN A 103 9.33 2.69 -8.67
C ASN A 103 9.04 2.60 -7.16
N HIS A 104 8.22 3.50 -6.63
CA HIS A 104 7.72 3.42 -5.26
C HIS A 104 6.20 3.37 -5.23
N LEU A 105 5.69 2.63 -4.24
CA LEU A 105 4.28 2.56 -3.90
C LEU A 105 3.97 3.67 -2.90
N PHE A 106 3.10 4.59 -3.29
CA PHE A 106 2.69 5.71 -2.45
C PHE A 106 1.37 5.43 -1.75
N MET A 107 1.33 5.63 -0.45
CA MET A 107 0.14 5.39 0.36
C MET A 107 -1.05 6.24 -0.09
N TRP A 108 -0.85 7.54 -0.29
CA TRP A 108 -1.95 8.47 -0.56
C TRP A 108 -2.52 8.28 -1.97
N ASP A 109 -1.65 8.14 -2.97
CA ASP A 109 -2.03 7.85 -4.34
C ASP A 109 -2.78 6.52 -4.43
N SER A 110 -2.29 5.48 -3.75
CA SER A 110 -2.98 4.18 -3.65
C SER A 110 -4.39 4.34 -3.06
N ALA A 111 -4.55 5.15 -2.00
CA ALA A 111 -5.87 5.41 -1.42
C ALA A 111 -6.85 6.04 -2.43
N PHE A 112 -6.40 6.95 -3.30
CA PHE A 112 -7.28 7.50 -4.35
C PHE A 112 -7.53 6.52 -5.50
N ILE A 113 -6.51 5.78 -5.93
CA ILE A 113 -6.63 4.81 -7.01
C ILE A 113 -7.62 3.70 -6.62
N THR A 114 -7.65 3.27 -5.36
CA THR A 114 -8.64 2.28 -4.87
C THR A 114 -10.08 2.78 -4.97
N MET A 115 -10.33 4.08 -4.78
CA MET A 115 -11.66 4.66 -4.98
C MET A 115 -12.09 4.61 -6.45
N PHE A 116 -11.15 4.85 -7.38
CA PHE A 116 -11.38 4.65 -8.81
C PHE A 116 -11.60 3.16 -9.16
N GLY A 117 -10.74 2.29 -8.62
CA GLY A 117 -10.76 0.84 -8.84
C GLY A 117 -11.98 0.12 -8.27
N LYS A 118 -12.73 0.74 -7.35
CA LYS A 118 -13.97 0.20 -6.78
C LYS A 118 -14.96 -0.28 -7.86
N TYR A 119 -15.03 0.41 -8.99
CA TYR A 119 -15.94 0.06 -10.09
C TYR A 119 -15.50 -1.15 -10.92
N ALA A 120 -14.28 -1.64 -10.72
CA ALA A 120 -13.70 -2.80 -11.39
C ALA A 120 -13.25 -3.87 -10.39
N HIS A 121 -13.82 -3.87 -9.18
CA HIS A 121 -13.45 -4.80 -8.10
C HIS A 121 -13.62 -6.27 -8.47
N HIS A 122 -14.61 -6.59 -9.32
CA HIS A 122 -14.83 -7.95 -9.82
C HIS A 122 -13.74 -8.40 -10.80
N CYS A 123 -13.06 -7.49 -11.47
CA CYS A 123 -11.94 -7.78 -12.37
C CYS A 123 -10.61 -7.84 -11.60
N PHE A 124 -10.40 -6.92 -10.66
CA PHE A 124 -9.16 -6.81 -9.89
C PHE A 124 -9.42 -6.17 -8.52
N GLU A 125 -8.84 -6.74 -7.47
CA GLU A 125 -8.97 -6.24 -6.10
C GLU A 125 -8.01 -5.07 -5.85
N PHE A 126 -8.36 -3.87 -6.33
CA PHE A 126 -7.52 -2.67 -6.17
C PHE A 126 -7.22 -2.36 -4.70
N ILE A 127 -8.20 -2.56 -3.81
CA ILE A 127 -8.05 -2.34 -2.37
C ILE A 127 -6.94 -3.19 -1.75
N GLY A 128 -6.64 -4.36 -2.35
CA GLY A 128 -5.53 -5.21 -1.96
C GLY A 128 -4.19 -4.48 -2.01
N THR A 129 -4.03 -3.43 -2.82
CA THR A 129 -2.83 -2.58 -2.81
C THR A 129 -2.51 -2.02 -1.42
N LEU A 130 -3.52 -1.72 -0.61
CA LEU A 130 -3.34 -1.22 0.75
C LEU A 130 -2.87 -2.31 1.71
N ASP A 131 -3.20 -3.58 1.46
CA ASP A 131 -2.71 -4.72 2.26
C ASP A 131 -1.18 -4.77 2.26
N ASN A 132 -0.53 -4.37 1.16
CA ASN A 132 0.94 -4.30 1.08
C ASN A 132 1.53 -3.20 1.97
N LEU A 133 0.77 -2.14 2.24
CA LEU A 133 1.18 -1.09 3.18
C LEU A 133 1.01 -1.59 4.61
N TYR A 134 -0.12 -2.26 4.90
CA TYR A 134 -0.37 -2.85 6.21
C TYR A 134 0.57 -4.02 6.54
N SER A 135 0.99 -4.82 5.56
CA SER A 135 1.96 -5.90 5.80
C SER A 135 3.36 -5.40 6.15
N LYS A 136 3.65 -4.14 5.80
CA LYS A 136 4.92 -3.45 6.09
C LYS A 136 4.79 -2.44 7.23
N GLN A 137 3.70 -2.53 7.99
CA GLN A 137 3.53 -1.78 9.22
C GLN A 137 4.64 -2.16 10.22
N MET A 138 5.23 -1.14 10.83
CA MET A 138 6.21 -1.32 11.90
C MET A 138 5.52 -1.72 13.21
N ILE A 139 6.30 -2.24 14.16
CA ILE A 139 5.78 -2.75 15.44
C ILE A 139 4.98 -1.72 16.25
N ASP A 140 5.30 -0.43 16.11
CA ASP A 140 4.59 0.67 16.78
C ASP A 140 3.35 1.18 16.02
N GLY A 141 3.02 0.52 14.91
CA GLY A 141 1.90 0.89 14.06
C GLY A 141 2.25 1.86 12.93
N PHE A 142 3.49 2.33 12.81
CA PHE A 142 3.89 3.23 11.74
C PHE A 142 3.79 2.56 10.37
N ILE A 143 3.14 3.23 9.42
CA ILE A 143 3.10 2.84 8.01
C ILE A 143 3.77 3.95 7.20
N GLY A 144 4.81 3.58 6.45
CA GLY A 144 5.52 4.52 5.60
C GLY A 144 4.64 5.06 4.48
N ARG A 145 4.81 6.35 4.18
CA ARG A 145 4.10 7.01 3.09
C ARG A 145 4.50 6.52 1.69
N GLU A 146 5.73 6.01 1.57
CA GLU A 146 6.36 5.59 0.31
C GLU A 146 7.21 4.33 0.56
N LEU A 147 6.88 3.25 -0.14
CA LEU A 147 7.59 1.97 -0.09
C LEU A 147 8.26 1.69 -1.43
N SER A 148 9.50 1.23 -1.40
CA SER A 148 10.17 0.75 -2.62
C SER A 148 9.45 -0.48 -3.18
N ILE A 149 9.10 -0.47 -4.48
CA ILE A 149 8.48 -1.63 -5.12
C ILE A 149 9.46 -2.80 -5.26
N GLU A 150 10.76 -2.51 -5.31
CA GLU A 150 11.82 -3.52 -5.48
C GLU A 150 12.16 -4.22 -4.16
N THR A 151 12.20 -3.47 -3.05
CA THR A 151 12.71 -3.96 -1.76
C THR A 151 11.69 -3.92 -0.61
N GLY A 152 10.54 -3.28 -0.84
CA GLY A 152 9.50 -3.07 0.18
C GLY A 152 9.91 -2.18 1.34
N GLN A 153 11.07 -1.52 1.28
CA GLN A 153 11.58 -0.70 2.37
C GLN A 153 10.97 0.69 2.35
N ASN A 154 10.82 1.30 3.54
CA ASN A 154 10.38 2.67 3.69
C ASN A 154 11.41 3.63 3.09
N HIS A 155 10.93 4.62 2.33
CA HIS A 155 11.78 5.73 1.86
C HIS A 155 11.91 6.85 2.90
N PHE A 156 10.86 7.08 3.69
CA PHE A 156 10.81 8.15 4.70
C PHE A 156 10.78 7.60 6.11
N HIS A 157 11.47 8.30 7.00
CA HIS A 157 11.43 8.05 8.43
C HIS A 157 10.14 8.60 9.05
N ARG A 158 9.73 8.06 10.20
CA ARG A 158 8.54 8.54 10.96
C ARG A 158 8.61 10.01 11.39
N HIS A 159 9.82 10.52 11.64
CA HIS A 159 10.07 11.87 12.13
C HIS A 159 10.27 12.88 11.01
N ASP A 160 10.24 12.43 9.75
CA ASP A 160 10.29 13.34 8.62
C ASP A 160 9.06 14.27 8.69
N PRO A 161 9.23 15.60 8.53
CA PRO A 161 8.11 16.54 8.57
C PRO A 161 7.00 16.22 7.55
N THR A 162 7.34 15.50 6.48
CA THR A 162 6.42 15.03 5.44
C THR A 162 5.86 13.62 5.67
N SER A 163 6.24 12.97 6.77
CA SER A 163 5.82 11.62 7.13
C SER A 163 4.37 11.56 7.61
N THR A 164 3.72 10.44 7.31
CA THR A 164 2.30 10.15 7.60
C THR A 164 2.02 9.83 9.07
N GLY A 165 3.07 9.77 9.91
CA GLY A 165 2.98 9.39 11.32
C GLY A 165 1.96 10.18 12.15
N ARG A 166 1.61 11.40 11.74
CA ARG A 166 0.58 12.22 12.43
C ARG A 166 -0.86 11.99 11.98
N ILE A 167 -1.11 11.37 10.82
CA ILE A 167 -2.46 11.33 10.23
C ILE A 167 -3.15 9.96 10.40
N PHE A 168 -2.40 8.84 10.41
CA PHE A 168 -3.01 7.50 10.37
C PHE A 168 -2.99 6.68 11.67
N CYS A 169 -2.35 7.17 12.75
CA CYS A 169 -2.39 6.50 14.06
C CYS A 169 -3.78 6.55 14.77
N LEU A 170 -4.77 7.26 14.21
CA LEU A 170 -6.08 7.45 14.86
C LEU A 170 -7.25 6.70 14.21
N GLY A 171 -6.96 5.75 13.32
CA GLY A 171 -7.96 5.23 12.40
C GLY A 171 -8.40 3.78 12.51
N LEU A 172 -8.19 3.05 13.62
CA LEU A 172 -8.77 1.69 13.80
C LEU A 172 -9.02 1.25 15.27
N SER A 173 -9.30 2.17 16.21
CA SER A 173 -9.91 1.82 17.51
C SER A 173 -11.41 2.13 17.54
N GLY A 174 -12.12 1.65 16.52
CA GLY A 174 -13.58 1.72 16.44
C GLY A 174 -14.23 0.36 16.61
N ASN A 175 -13.98 -0.34 17.72
CA ASN A 175 -14.90 -1.38 18.24
C ASN A 175 -14.46 -1.99 19.59
N THR A 176 -14.80 -1.30 20.68
CA THR A 176 -15.03 -1.82 22.05
C THR A 176 -15.34 -0.57 22.88
N MET A 177 -16.44 -0.34 23.60
CA MET A 177 -17.57 -1.10 24.13
C MET A 177 -18.79 -0.16 24.11
N ARG A 178 -20.04 -0.63 24.03
CA ARG A 178 -20.95 -0.77 25.20
C ARG A 178 -20.70 0.19 26.35
#